data_AF-A0A9R1DCT5-F1
#
_entry.id   AF-A0A9R1DCT5-F1
#
_cell.length_a   1.000
_cell.length_b   1.000
_cell.length_c   1.000
_cell.angle_alpha   90.00
_cell.angle_beta   90.00
_cell.angle_gamma   90.00
#
_symmetry.space_group_name_H-M   'P 1'
#
loop_
_entity.id
_entity.type
_entity.pdbx_description
1 polymer ?
#
loop_
_entity_poly.entity_id
_entity_poly.type
_entity_poly.pdbx_seq_one_letter_code
_entity_poly.pdbx_strand_id
1 'polypeptide(L)'
;MVLFTENALGTETYCKSSLPSLQFCRKGCVVLCLSVQTSLLFRQTKIHNIGATLVGVDTFGNKYYEKLHDTQYGRHRWVEYADKGRYNASQVPAEWHGWLHHITDSTGDKLLEEKTKKFIREHRQNYTGQGDDLIYHSKGHALNPGQRDWTRYQPWEPKKEEAT
;
A
#
# COMPACT_ATOMS: atom_id res chain seq x y z
N MET A 1 -39.34 -6.39 -17.82
CA MET A 1 -39.08 -6.80 -19.23
C MET A 1 -38.57 -5.55 -19.94
N VAL A 2 -37.24 -5.37 -20.00
CA VAL A 2 -36.63 -4.17 -20.60
C VAL A 2 -36.36 -4.49 -22.07
N LEU A 3 -37.00 -3.74 -22.96
CA LEU A 3 -36.79 -3.86 -24.41
C LEU A 3 -35.63 -2.93 -24.79
N PHE A 4 -34.57 -3.51 -25.33
CA PHE A 4 -33.47 -2.79 -25.97
C PHE A 4 -33.76 -2.73 -27.47
N THR A 5 -33.82 -1.53 -28.03
CA THR A 5 -33.80 -1.33 -29.48
C THR A 5 -32.52 -0.60 -29.83
N GLU A 6 -31.62 -1.30 -30.52
CA GLU A 6 -30.39 -0.74 -31.11
C GLU A 6 -30.74 0.00 -32.41
N ASN A 7 -30.23 1.23 -32.56
CA ASN A 7 -30.24 1.94 -33.84
C ASN A 7 -28.82 2.05 -34.39
N ALA A 8 -28.69 1.81 -35.70
CA ALA A 8 -27.47 1.47 -36.43
C ALA A 8 -26.45 2.61 -36.66
N LEU A 9 -26.38 3.59 -35.77
CA LEU A 9 -25.31 4.61 -35.76
C LEU A 9 -24.90 4.79 -34.31
N GLY A 10 -23.99 3.94 -33.85
CA GLY A 10 -23.58 3.82 -32.47
C GLY A 10 -22.99 5.11 -31.93
N THR A 11 -23.77 5.84 -31.13
CA THR A 11 -23.37 6.64 -29.97
C THR A 11 -24.64 7.09 -29.25
N GLU A 12 -24.62 7.02 -27.92
CA GLU A 12 -25.58 7.60 -26.96
C GLU A 12 -26.62 6.65 -26.33
N THR A 13 -26.34 6.25 -25.09
CA THR A 13 -27.34 5.80 -24.10
C THR A 13 -27.85 7.02 -23.33
N TYR A 14 -29.15 7.30 -23.40
CA TYR A 14 -29.76 8.48 -22.79
C TYR A 14 -30.48 8.12 -21.47
N CYS A 15 -30.12 8.76 -20.35
CA CYS A 15 -30.87 8.73 -19.09
C CYS A 15 -31.72 10.01 -18.98
N LYS A 16 -33.06 9.89 -19.01
CA LYS A 16 -33.97 11.00 -18.70
C LYS A 16 -34.08 11.17 -17.17
N SER A 17 -33.50 12.23 -16.62
CA SER A 17 -33.83 12.73 -15.28
C SER A 17 -34.74 13.95 -15.38
N SER A 18 -35.80 13.98 -14.57
CA SER A 18 -36.75 15.09 -14.49
C SER A 18 -36.21 16.24 -13.65
N LEU A 19 -36.54 17.46 -14.10
CA LEU A 19 -36.49 18.77 -13.43
C LEU A 19 -35.22 19.64 -13.61
N PRO A 20 -35.42 20.98 -13.65
CA PRO A 20 -34.65 21.86 -14.51
C PRO A 20 -33.84 22.90 -13.71
N SER A 21 -32.53 22.91 -13.90
CA SER A 21 -31.75 24.15 -13.81
C SER A 21 -30.51 24.00 -14.67
N LEU A 22 -30.55 24.69 -15.81
CA LEU A 22 -29.47 24.76 -16.77
C LEU A 22 -28.30 25.53 -16.16
N GLN A 23 -27.23 24.83 -15.81
CA GLN A 23 -25.91 25.43 -15.75
C GLN A 23 -25.04 24.76 -16.81
N PHE A 24 -24.88 25.48 -17.92
CA PHE A 24 -24.04 25.12 -19.06
C PHE A 24 -22.60 24.89 -18.61
N CYS A 25 -22.15 23.64 -18.55
CA CYS A 25 -20.73 23.32 -18.53
C CYS A 25 -20.26 23.18 -19.98
N ARG A 26 -19.63 24.22 -20.53
CA ARG A 26 -18.97 24.14 -21.84
C ARG A 26 -17.85 23.09 -21.76
N LYS A 27 -17.79 22.26 -22.81
CA LYS A 27 -16.81 21.21 -23.12
C LYS A 27 -15.43 21.46 -22.50
N GLY A 28 -14.94 20.52 -21.69
CA GLY A 28 -13.53 20.46 -21.27
C GLY A 28 -13.24 20.36 -19.76
N CYS A 29 -14.25 20.35 -18.88
CA CYS A 29 -14.01 20.24 -17.44
C CYS A 29 -14.37 18.83 -16.95
N VAL A 30 -13.47 17.87 -17.14
CA VAL A 30 -13.46 16.66 -16.31
C VAL A 30 -13.08 17.13 -14.91
N VAL A 31 -14.09 17.22 -14.05
CA VAL A 31 -13.94 17.60 -12.65
C VAL A 31 -12.94 16.65 -12.00
N LEU A 32 -11.74 17.19 -11.78
CA LEU A 32 -10.70 16.69 -10.89
C LEU A 32 -11.31 16.41 -9.51
N CYS A 33 -11.85 15.20 -9.31
CA CYS A 33 -12.45 14.80 -8.03
C CYS A 33 -11.63 13.70 -7.32
N LEU A 34 -10.33 13.57 -7.64
CA LEU A 34 -9.46 12.55 -7.02
C LEU A 34 -8.23 13.10 -6.29
N SER A 35 -8.00 14.41 -6.23
CA SER A 35 -6.78 14.98 -5.60
C SER A 35 -6.99 15.53 -4.17
N VAL A 36 -8.20 15.55 -3.63
CA VAL A 36 -8.47 16.27 -2.36
C VAL A 36 -8.20 15.42 -1.11
N GLN A 37 -8.15 14.09 -1.20
CA GLN A 37 -7.96 13.24 -0.02
C GLN A 37 -6.52 13.12 0.50
N THR A 38 -5.50 13.38 -0.32
CA THR A 38 -4.08 13.28 0.12
C THR A 38 -3.57 14.51 0.85
N SER A 39 -4.27 15.66 0.81
CA SER A 39 -3.75 16.93 1.35
C SER A 39 -3.99 17.13 2.86
N LEU A 40 -5.04 16.51 3.43
CA LEU A 40 -5.45 16.73 4.83
C LEU A 40 -4.53 16.02 5.83
N LEU A 41 -4.03 14.83 5.50
CA LEU A 41 -3.21 14.02 6.42
C LEU A 41 -1.83 14.65 6.66
N PHE A 42 -1.22 15.28 5.64
CA PHE A 42 0.05 16.00 5.81
C PHE A 42 -0.08 17.32 6.57
N ARG A 43 -1.24 17.98 6.53
CA ARG A 43 -1.46 19.17 7.35
C ARG A 43 -1.53 18.81 8.83
N GLN A 44 -2.12 17.68 9.18
CA GLN A 44 -2.27 17.25 10.57
C GLN A 44 -0.92 16.96 11.24
N THR A 45 -0.04 16.20 10.59
CA THR A 45 1.28 15.84 11.17
C THR A 45 2.19 17.05 11.35
N LYS A 46 2.20 17.98 10.39
CA LYS A 46 2.98 19.23 10.51
C LYS A 46 2.56 20.12 11.68
N ILE A 47 1.27 20.12 12.06
CA ILE A 47 0.79 20.85 13.23
C ILE A 47 1.25 20.17 14.52
N HIS A 48 1.17 18.83 14.56
CA HIS A 48 1.60 18.06 15.73
C HIS A 48 3.12 18.18 15.99
N ASN A 49 3.91 18.40 14.93
CA ASN A 49 5.36 18.63 15.05
C ASN A 49 5.71 19.90 15.86
N ILE A 50 4.77 20.84 16.04
CA ILE A 50 5.01 22.04 16.86
C ILE A 50 5.07 21.63 18.34
N GLY A 51 6.29 21.68 18.90
CA GLY A 51 6.58 21.28 20.28
C GLY A 51 6.79 19.77 20.47
N ALA A 52 7.01 19.01 19.40
CA ALA A 52 7.39 17.60 19.47
C ALA A 52 8.92 17.44 19.50
N THR A 53 9.40 16.41 20.20
CA THR A 53 10.82 16.04 20.22
C THR A 53 11.09 14.99 19.13
N LEU A 54 12.18 15.18 18.38
CA LEU A 54 12.65 14.17 17.43
C LEU A 54 13.41 13.09 18.21
N VAL A 55 12.90 11.86 18.18
CA VAL A 55 13.47 10.72 18.90
C VAL A 55 14.55 10.03 18.08
N GLY A 56 14.30 9.84 16.78
CA GLY A 56 15.24 9.18 15.88
C GLY A 56 14.79 9.18 14.43
N VAL A 57 15.67 8.66 13.56
CA VAL A 57 15.47 8.56 12.12
C VAL A 57 15.87 7.16 11.68
N ASP A 58 15.03 6.49 10.91
CA ASP A 58 15.36 5.17 10.38
C ASP A 58 16.23 5.22 9.11
N THR A 59 16.64 4.03 8.64
CA THR A 59 17.42 3.85 7.41
C THR A 59 16.70 4.29 6.14
N PHE A 60 15.36 4.37 6.16
CA PHE A 60 14.54 4.83 5.04
C PHE A 60 14.29 6.34 5.08
N GLY A 61 14.78 7.03 6.12
CA GLY A 61 14.62 8.47 6.33
C GLY A 61 13.32 8.87 7.01
N ASN A 62 12.52 7.94 7.52
CA ASN A 62 11.32 8.25 8.29
C ASN A 62 11.73 8.80 9.66
N LYS A 63 11.06 9.84 10.11
CA LYS A 63 11.36 10.56 11.35
C LYS A 63 10.32 10.23 12.41
N TYR A 64 10.80 9.87 13.61
CA TYR A 64 9.96 9.46 14.71
C TYR A 64 9.91 10.56 15.76
N TYR A 65 8.70 10.97 16.12
CA TYR A 65 8.45 12.09 17.03
C TYR A 65 7.70 11.62 18.26
N GLU A 66 8.03 12.24 19.40
CA GLU A 66 7.32 12.06 20.66
C GLU A 66 6.90 13.42 21.25
N LYS A 67 5.73 13.45 21.89
CA LYS A 67 5.24 14.63 22.61
C LYS A 67 4.50 14.20 23.87
N LEU A 68 5.22 14.14 24.98
CA LEU A 68 4.72 13.67 26.28
C LEU A 68 3.72 14.61 26.96
N HIS A 69 3.78 15.92 26.66
CA HIS A 69 2.94 16.94 27.26
C HIS A 69 1.91 17.49 26.25
N ASP A 70 0.76 17.93 26.74
CA ASP A 70 -0.30 18.58 25.95
C ASP A 70 -0.88 17.74 24.80
N THR A 71 -0.76 16.41 24.87
CA THR A 71 -1.38 15.49 23.90
C THR A 71 -2.19 14.41 24.57
N GLN A 72 -3.21 13.93 23.85
CA GLN A 72 -4.02 12.81 24.28
C GLN A 72 -3.19 11.52 24.28
N TYR A 73 -3.39 10.67 25.30
CA TYR A 73 -2.78 9.35 25.36
C TYR A 73 -3.05 8.55 24.08
N GLY A 74 -2.03 7.86 23.57
CA GLY A 74 -2.05 7.18 22.26
C GLY A 74 -1.69 8.05 21.04
N ARG A 75 -1.74 9.40 21.13
CA ARG A 75 -1.33 10.31 20.05
C ARG A 75 0.02 11.00 20.26
N HIS A 76 0.70 10.65 21.35
CA HIS A 76 1.98 11.24 21.72
C HIS A 76 3.16 10.72 20.88
N ARG A 77 3.02 9.60 20.16
CA ARG A 77 4.04 9.06 19.25
C ARG A 77 3.49 9.02 17.83
N TRP A 78 4.28 9.49 16.86
CA TRP A 78 3.94 9.37 15.44
C TRP A 78 5.20 9.34 14.56
N VAL A 79 5.00 8.97 13.31
CA VAL A 79 6.04 8.93 12.28
C VAL A 79 5.72 9.93 11.17
N GLU A 80 6.72 10.66 10.72
CA GLU A 80 6.70 11.42 9.46
C GLU A 80 7.50 10.63 8.41
N TYR A 81 6.79 10.10 7.42
CA TYR A 81 7.41 9.36 6.32
C TYR A 81 8.27 10.27 5.44
N ALA A 82 9.39 9.72 4.96
CA ALA A 82 10.29 10.45 4.05
C ALA A 82 9.62 10.73 2.70
N ASP A 83 8.95 9.73 2.13
CA ASP A 83 8.17 9.88 0.91
C ASP A 83 6.80 10.51 1.20
N LYS A 84 6.56 11.67 0.58
CA LYS A 84 5.30 12.42 0.73
C LYS A 84 4.27 12.08 -0.33
N GLY A 85 4.66 11.38 -1.39
CA GLY A 85 3.76 11.04 -2.49
C GLY A 85 2.97 9.77 -2.22
N ARG A 86 3.67 8.67 -1.91
CA ARG A 86 3.08 7.33 -1.75
C ARG A 86 3.53 6.68 -0.45
N TYR A 87 3.24 7.34 0.67
CA TYR A 87 3.50 6.76 1.99
C TYR A 87 2.55 5.59 2.29
N ASN A 88 3.07 4.59 3.01
CA ASN A 88 2.30 3.42 3.42
C ASN A 88 2.71 3.04 4.86
N ALA A 89 1.75 2.61 5.68
CA ALA A 89 1.99 2.17 7.05
C ALA A 89 3.04 1.06 7.17
N SER A 90 3.14 0.20 6.14
CA SER A 90 4.13 -0.89 6.10
C SER A 90 5.57 -0.43 5.85
N GLN A 91 5.84 0.86 5.64
CA GLN A 91 7.19 1.38 5.45
C GLN A 91 8.00 1.47 6.75
N VAL A 92 7.33 1.43 7.90
CA VAL A 92 7.99 1.41 9.22
C VAL A 92 8.71 0.07 9.43
N PRO A 93 10.02 0.07 9.71
CA PRO A 93 10.76 -1.16 10.00
C PRO A 93 10.37 -1.74 11.35
N ALA A 94 10.64 -3.04 11.54
CA ALA A 94 10.26 -3.79 12.74
C ALA A 94 10.72 -3.14 14.06
N GLU A 95 11.88 -2.48 14.08
CA GLU A 95 12.45 -1.85 15.29
C GLU A 95 11.59 -0.70 15.78
N TRP A 96 11.17 0.14 14.84
CA TRP A 96 10.39 1.32 15.13
C TRP A 96 8.91 0.99 15.28
N HIS A 97 8.45 -0.13 14.70
CA HIS A 97 7.08 -0.60 14.82
C HIS A 97 6.69 -0.88 16.27
N GLY A 98 7.54 -1.54 17.06
CA GLY A 98 7.26 -1.83 18.47
C GLY A 98 7.09 -0.56 19.32
N TRP A 99 7.98 0.41 19.12
CA TRP A 99 7.95 1.70 19.83
C TRP A 99 6.73 2.56 19.45
N LEU A 100 6.41 2.60 18.15
CA LEU A 100 5.28 3.36 17.61
C LEU A 100 3.92 2.83 18.10
N HIS A 101 3.81 1.51 18.28
CA HIS A 101 2.58 0.84 18.74
C HIS A 101 2.51 0.65 20.25
N HIS A 102 3.34 1.33 21.03
CA HIS A 102 3.35 1.25 22.50
C HIS A 102 3.57 -0.17 23.05
N ILE A 103 4.23 -1.04 22.28
CA ILE A 103 4.57 -2.40 22.71
C ILE A 103 5.81 -2.39 23.60
N THR A 104 6.76 -1.51 23.28
CA THR A 104 8.00 -1.31 24.03
C THR A 104 8.33 0.18 24.13
N ASP A 105 9.03 0.56 25.20
CA ASP A 105 9.56 1.92 25.38
C ASP A 105 11.00 2.05 24.87
N SER A 106 11.64 0.94 24.47
CA SER A 106 12.93 0.97 23.80
C SER A 106 12.79 1.60 22.42
N THR A 107 13.65 2.56 22.09
CA THR A 107 13.71 3.19 20.77
C THR A 107 14.22 2.22 19.71
N GLY A 108 13.89 2.49 18.43
CA GLY A 108 14.30 1.62 17.33
C GLY A 108 15.82 1.48 17.20
N ASP A 109 16.58 2.53 17.55
CA ASP A 109 18.05 2.50 17.49
C ASP A 109 18.65 1.47 18.47
N LYS A 110 18.11 1.36 19.68
CA LYS A 110 18.55 0.38 20.67
C LYS A 110 18.26 -1.06 20.19
N LEU A 111 17.10 -1.28 19.59
CA LEU A 111 16.73 -2.59 19.05
C LEU A 111 17.57 -2.97 17.83
N LEU A 112 17.99 -1.98 17.04
CA LEU A 112 18.86 -2.18 15.89
C LEU A 112 20.25 -2.68 16.32
N GLU A 113 20.78 -2.20 17.45
CA GLU A 113 22.02 -2.72 18.04
C GLU A 113 21.89 -4.19 18.47
N GLU A 114 20.70 -4.59 18.91
CA GLU A 114 20.40 -5.97 19.31
C GLU A 114 20.21 -6.94 18.12
N LYS A 115 20.05 -6.43 16.88
CA LYS A 115 19.96 -7.24 15.65
C LYS A 115 21.30 -7.89 15.28
N THR A 116 21.69 -8.87 16.07
CA THR A 116 22.93 -9.66 15.89
C THR A 116 22.69 -10.98 15.13
N LYS A 117 21.44 -11.31 14.83
CA LYS A 117 21.09 -12.65 14.30
C LYS A 117 21.19 -12.70 12.77
N LYS A 118 22.02 -13.62 12.27
CA LYS A 118 22.31 -13.84 10.83
C LYS A 118 21.10 -14.08 9.92
N PHE A 119 19.97 -14.52 10.47
CA PHE A 119 18.77 -14.85 9.70
C PHE A 119 17.80 -13.67 9.53
N ILE A 120 18.05 -12.54 10.20
CA ILE A 120 17.19 -11.36 10.11
C ILE A 120 17.36 -10.74 8.72
N ARG A 121 16.24 -10.53 8.04
CA ARG A 121 16.21 -9.87 6.74
C ARG A 121 15.99 -8.37 6.92
N GLU A 122 16.47 -7.60 5.95
CA GLU A 122 16.15 -6.18 5.85
C GLU A 122 14.65 -5.97 5.66
N HIS A 123 14.18 -4.81 6.12
CA HIS A 123 12.78 -4.46 6.01
C HIS A 123 12.35 -4.30 4.57
N ARG A 124 11.21 -4.89 4.21
CA ARG A 124 10.60 -4.78 2.89
C ARG A 124 9.16 -4.34 3.07
N GLN A 125 8.82 -3.15 2.55
CA GLN A 125 7.44 -2.65 2.57
C GLN A 125 6.48 -3.60 1.84
N ASN A 126 5.18 -3.49 2.13
CA ASN A 126 4.17 -4.28 1.45
C ASN A 126 3.92 -3.75 0.02
N TYR A 127 4.21 -4.59 -0.97
CA TYR A 127 4.03 -4.32 -2.41
C TYR A 127 2.71 -4.84 -2.99
N THR A 128 1.72 -5.16 -2.15
CA THR A 128 0.40 -5.63 -2.63
C THR A 128 -0.18 -4.64 -3.65
N GLY A 129 -0.54 -5.15 -4.83
CA GLY A 129 -1.08 -4.35 -5.93
C GLY A 129 -0.03 -3.61 -6.79
N GLN A 130 1.28 -3.78 -6.56
CA GLN A 130 2.34 -3.15 -7.35
C GLN A 130 2.99 -4.10 -8.38
N GLY A 131 2.17 -4.83 -9.14
CA GLY A 131 2.62 -5.76 -10.19
C GLY A 131 3.00 -7.16 -9.67
N ASP A 132 2.87 -8.18 -10.54
CA ASP A 132 2.98 -9.59 -10.16
C ASP A 132 4.40 -9.96 -9.67
N ASP A 133 5.45 -9.37 -10.24
CA ASP A 133 6.85 -9.66 -9.86
C ASP A 133 7.20 -9.27 -8.42
N LEU A 134 6.56 -8.21 -7.88
CA LEU A 134 6.83 -7.73 -6.52
C LEU A 134 5.96 -8.42 -5.46
N ILE A 135 4.80 -8.93 -5.87
CA ILE A 135 3.82 -9.55 -4.99
C ILE A 135 4.25 -10.99 -4.66
N TYR A 136 3.85 -11.46 -3.49
CA TYR A 136 4.07 -12.85 -3.13
C TYR A 136 3.05 -13.76 -3.84
N HIS A 137 3.55 -14.71 -4.63
CA HIS A 137 2.75 -15.80 -5.20
C HIS A 137 3.07 -17.12 -4.50
N SER A 138 2.02 -17.91 -4.23
CA SER A 138 2.20 -19.25 -3.66
C SER A 138 2.92 -20.17 -4.66
N LYS A 139 3.50 -21.27 -4.18
CA LYS A 139 4.30 -22.18 -5.03
C LYS A 139 3.48 -22.86 -6.13
N GLY A 140 2.16 -22.96 -6.01
CA GLY A 140 1.29 -23.54 -7.05
C GLY A 140 0.61 -22.51 -7.96
N HIS A 141 0.85 -21.22 -7.73
CA HIS A 141 0.20 -20.15 -8.49
C HIS A 141 0.76 -20.06 -9.91
N ALA A 142 -0.10 -19.87 -10.92
CA ALA A 142 0.30 -19.85 -12.34
C ALA A 142 1.28 -18.71 -12.71
N LEU A 143 1.17 -17.56 -12.04
CA LEU A 143 2.09 -16.43 -12.23
C LEU A 143 3.45 -16.61 -11.52
N ASN A 144 3.61 -17.65 -10.71
CA ASN A 144 4.88 -17.92 -10.05
C ASN A 144 5.84 -18.59 -11.05
N PRO A 145 7.00 -17.99 -11.37
CA PRO A 145 7.94 -18.59 -12.33
C PRO A 145 8.48 -19.95 -11.87
N GLY A 146 8.47 -20.23 -10.56
CA GLY A 146 8.87 -21.51 -9.99
C GLY A 146 7.68 -22.38 -9.59
N GLN A 147 6.68 -22.52 -10.46
CA GLN A 147 5.49 -23.32 -10.16
C GLN A 147 5.89 -24.75 -9.78
N ARG A 148 5.56 -25.12 -8.55
CA ARG A 148 5.87 -26.41 -7.96
C ARG A 148 4.79 -27.42 -8.32
N ASP A 149 5.24 -28.57 -8.80
CA ASP A 149 4.41 -29.76 -8.85
C ASP A 149 4.33 -30.42 -7.46
N TRP A 150 3.11 -30.82 -7.07
CA TRP A 150 2.79 -31.46 -5.80
C TRP A 150 2.51 -32.96 -5.95
N THR A 151 2.68 -33.51 -7.15
CA THR A 151 2.63 -34.96 -7.38
C THR A 151 3.55 -35.69 -6.40
N ARG A 152 2.99 -36.67 -5.68
CA ARG A 152 3.74 -37.47 -4.69
C ARG A 152 4.35 -38.73 -5.28
N TYR A 153 4.03 -39.01 -6.54
CA TYR A 153 4.50 -40.15 -7.30
C TYR A 153 5.04 -39.64 -8.63
N GLN A 154 5.94 -40.41 -9.23
CA GLN A 154 6.40 -40.17 -10.58
C GLN A 154 5.58 -41.06 -11.53
N PRO A 155 4.87 -40.49 -12.51
CA PRO A 155 4.18 -41.31 -13.51
C PRO A 155 5.21 -42.09 -14.32
N TRP A 156 4.84 -43.28 -14.77
CA TRP A 156 5.66 -44.02 -15.70
C TRP A 156 5.61 -43.35 -17.08
N GLU A 157 6.76 -43.04 -17.66
CA GLU A 157 6.89 -42.47 -19.01
C GLU A 157 7.27 -43.58 -20.01
N PRO A 158 6.43 -43.90 -21.01
CA PRO A 158 6.75 -44.88 -22.05
C PRO A 158 7.93 -44.40 -22.91
N LYS A 159 8.75 -45.36 -23.36
CA LYS A 159 9.72 -45.09 -24.43
C LYS A 159 8.95 -44.85 -25.73
N LYS A 160 9.19 -43.72 -26.41
CA LYS A 160 8.67 -43.50 -27.77
C LYS A 160 9.40 -44.46 -28.71
N GLU A 161 8.66 -45.35 -29.36
CA GLU A 161 9.22 -46.17 -30.44
C GLU A 161 9.47 -45.27 -31.66
N GLU A 162 10.68 -45.32 -32.21
CA GLU A 162 11.04 -44.59 -33.43
C GLU A 162 10.34 -45.26 -34.62
N ALA A 163 9.40 -44.55 -35.25
CA ALA A 163 8.76 -45.02 -36.47
C ALA A 163 9.83 -45.16 -37.56
N THR A 164 10.12 -46.41 -37.94
CA THR A 164 11.06 -46.78 -39.00
C THR A 164 10.35 -46.80 -40.36
#